data_AF-A0A9D1MC01-F1
#
_entry.id   AF-A0A9D1MC01-F1
#
_cell.length_a   1.000
_cell.length_b   1.000
_cell.length_c   1.000
_cell.angle_alpha   90.00
_cell.angle_beta   90.00
_cell.angle_gamma   90.00
#
_symmetry.space_group_name_H-M   'P 1'
#
loop_
_entity.id
_entity.type
_entity.pdbx_description
1 polymer ?
#
loop_
_entity_poly.entity_id
_entity_poly.type
_entity_poly.pdbx_seq_one_letter_code
_entity_poly.pdbx_strand_id
1 'polypeptide(L)'
;MDFLINKHLFAAYCGLISSGYSLTDLSDIDIRALYNRIQKITFDSEISTYFSFAKTNTIEVNPYYPRGSDLSAACFFLENDINEYMDFLRFCNSSSANDEEFIKWIKNLKKPLKAIENHAEFGSLFAAYEQIINNRFADINRQLRNFKNKIKDFYGFDVQFVFVPNLLQSKYLTDFVFKNNTLYIISNSFSQTAAAHEYFHIVLNGKKNLLGKLMKQIDIDNFVDTDAMIRFGYMQDESVNSKINAIEDCIIRAMCGVLTEDTEAYCKMNIECGFIGVPAMVEKIKETDLSCLDIDKIISNMAEIH
;
A
#
# COMPACT_ATOMS: atom_id res chain seq x y z
N MET A 1 5.17 12.86 15.23
CA MET A 1 4.52 11.67 15.81
C MET A 1 4.54 10.62 14.70
N ASP A 2 5.10 9.44 14.95
CA ASP A 2 5.31 8.41 13.92
C ASP A 2 4.11 7.46 13.80
N PHE A 3 2.98 7.83 14.40
CA PHE A 3 1.78 7.04 14.54
C PHE A 3 0.56 7.96 14.44
N LEU A 4 -0.45 7.56 13.68
CA LEU A 4 -1.63 8.39 13.43
C LEU A 4 -2.89 7.54 13.42
N ILE A 5 -3.84 7.85 14.29
CA ILE A 5 -5.20 7.32 14.20
C ILE A 5 -6.03 8.27 13.35
N ASN A 6 -6.26 7.92 12.08
CA ASN A 6 -6.93 8.79 11.14
C ASN A 6 -8.46 8.67 11.25
N LYS A 7 -9.12 9.73 11.77
CA LYS A 7 -10.57 9.80 11.95
C LYS A 7 -11.35 9.70 10.64
N HIS A 8 -10.87 10.34 9.57
CA HIS A 8 -11.52 10.31 8.26
C HIS A 8 -11.44 8.92 7.62
N LEU A 9 -10.29 8.25 7.77
CA LEU A 9 -10.12 6.87 7.33
C LEU A 9 -11.10 5.94 8.06
N PHE A 10 -11.22 6.09 9.38
CA PHE A 10 -12.21 5.33 10.15
C PHE A 10 -13.65 5.59 9.67
N ALA A 11 -14.02 6.86 9.46
CA ALA A 11 -15.34 7.22 8.93
C ALA A 11 -15.60 6.65 7.52
N ALA A 12 -14.60 6.66 6.64
CA ALA A 12 -14.69 6.03 5.33
C ALA A 12 -14.99 4.53 5.45
N TYR A 13 -14.31 3.83 6.37
CA TYR A 13 -14.56 2.42 6.61
C TYR A 13 -15.91 2.13 7.28
N CYS A 14 -16.44 3.04 8.12
CA CYS A 14 -17.83 2.94 8.57
C CYS A 14 -18.80 2.95 7.39
N GLY A 15 -18.60 3.87 6.43
CA GLY A 15 -19.40 3.98 5.21
C GLY A 15 -19.27 2.76 4.29
N LEU A 16 -18.04 2.27 4.11
CA LEU A 16 -17.78 1.03 3.36
C LEU A 16 -18.52 -0.16 3.99
N ILE A 17 -18.40 -0.37 5.30
CA ILE A 17 -19.05 -1.47 6.02
C ILE A 17 -20.58 -1.36 5.90
N SER A 18 -21.16 -0.18 6.08
CA SER A 18 -22.61 0.01 5.92
C SER A 18 -23.09 -0.22 4.49
N SER A 19 -22.19 -0.06 3.50
CA SER A 19 -22.47 -0.35 2.08
C SER A 19 -22.17 -1.80 1.66
N GLY A 20 -21.68 -2.65 2.58
CA GLY A 20 -21.44 -4.08 2.33
C GLY A 20 -19.97 -4.52 2.25
N TYR A 21 -19.01 -3.68 2.68
CA TYR A 21 -17.61 -4.09 2.80
C TYR A 21 -17.45 -5.26 3.76
N SER A 22 -16.83 -6.34 3.27
CA SER A 22 -16.83 -7.65 3.92
C SER A 22 -15.44 -8.29 4.03
N LEU A 23 -14.37 -7.52 3.79
CA LEU A 23 -13.00 -8.04 3.86
C LEU A 23 -12.34 -7.86 5.23
N THR A 24 -13.01 -7.20 6.18
CA THR A 24 -12.54 -7.03 7.57
C THR A 24 -12.26 -8.39 8.21
N ASP A 25 -11.18 -8.51 8.99
CA ASP A 25 -10.90 -9.75 9.72
C ASP A 25 -11.85 -9.94 10.91
N LEU A 26 -12.91 -10.73 10.69
CA LEU A 26 -13.91 -11.05 11.72
C LEU A 26 -13.51 -12.21 12.65
N SER A 27 -12.32 -12.79 12.47
CA SER A 27 -11.78 -13.76 13.44
C SER A 27 -11.30 -13.07 14.73
N ASP A 28 -10.97 -11.79 14.62
CA ASP A 28 -10.62 -10.92 15.73
C ASP A 28 -11.88 -10.47 16.51
N ILE A 29 -11.92 -10.77 17.81
CA ILE A 29 -13.12 -10.57 18.64
C ILE A 29 -13.44 -9.08 18.83
N ASP A 30 -12.45 -8.23 19.07
CA ASP A 30 -12.68 -6.80 19.31
C ASP A 30 -13.14 -6.12 18.00
N ILE A 31 -12.50 -6.50 16.89
CA ILE A 31 -12.83 -5.96 15.57
C ILE A 31 -14.20 -6.43 15.12
N ARG A 32 -14.53 -7.71 15.31
CA ARG A 32 -15.88 -8.21 15.05
C ARG A 32 -16.94 -7.49 15.88
N ALA A 33 -16.66 -7.20 17.15
CA ALA A 33 -17.58 -6.44 18.00
C ALA A 33 -17.80 -5.02 17.47
N LEU A 34 -16.72 -4.33 17.06
CA LEU A 34 -16.78 -3.01 16.46
C LEU A 34 -17.52 -3.01 15.12
N TYR A 35 -17.19 -3.95 14.22
CA TYR A 35 -17.84 -4.16 12.93
C TYR A 35 -19.36 -4.36 13.09
N ASN A 36 -19.76 -5.23 14.01
CA ASN A 36 -21.18 -5.47 14.29
C ASN A 36 -21.90 -4.24 14.84
N ARG A 37 -21.21 -3.37 15.59
CA ARG A 37 -21.79 -2.09 16.02
C ARG A 37 -21.96 -1.14 14.84
N ILE A 38 -20.96 -1.04 13.95
CA ILE A 38 -21.04 -0.23 12.73
C ILE A 38 -22.21 -0.67 11.86
N GLN A 39 -22.38 -1.98 11.63
CA GLN A 39 -23.49 -2.52 10.82
C GLN A 39 -24.88 -2.23 11.39
N LYS A 40 -25.01 -1.98 12.70
CA LYS A 40 -26.28 -1.65 13.34
C LYS A 40 -26.65 -0.17 13.19
N ILE A 41 -25.70 0.68 12.80
CA ILE A 41 -25.98 2.08 12.54
C ILE A 41 -26.82 2.19 11.27
N THR A 42 -27.94 2.88 11.37
CA THR A 42 -28.73 3.25 10.20
C THR A 42 -28.23 4.60 9.69
N PHE A 43 -27.26 4.57 8.77
CA PHE A 43 -26.92 5.75 7.99
C PHE A 43 -28.00 6.05 6.95
N ASP A 44 -28.05 7.30 6.47
CA ASP A 44 -28.88 7.66 5.32
C ASP A 44 -28.53 6.76 4.12
N SER A 45 -29.56 6.31 3.40
CA SER A 45 -29.42 5.58 2.15
C SER A 45 -28.44 6.23 1.16
N GLU A 46 -28.37 7.57 1.10
CA GLU A 46 -27.42 8.30 0.25
C GLU A 46 -25.97 7.97 0.60
N ILE A 47 -25.65 7.77 1.89
CA ILE A 47 -24.30 7.44 2.36
C ILE A 47 -23.94 6.02 1.89
N SER A 48 -24.83 5.05 2.12
CA SER A 48 -24.61 3.66 1.69
C SER A 48 -24.47 3.56 0.18
N THR A 49 -25.29 4.28 -0.59
CA THR A 49 -25.16 4.36 -2.05
C THR A 49 -23.83 4.98 -2.45
N TYR A 50 -23.41 6.08 -1.82
CA TYR A 50 -22.12 6.72 -2.11
C TYR A 50 -20.94 5.75 -1.93
N PHE A 51 -20.86 5.04 -0.80
CA PHE A 51 -19.73 4.14 -0.54
C PHE A 51 -19.79 2.83 -1.33
N SER A 52 -20.96 2.40 -1.78
CA SER A 52 -21.09 1.21 -2.64
C SER A 52 -20.34 1.33 -3.97
N PHE A 53 -20.10 2.55 -4.45
CA PHE A 53 -19.34 2.83 -5.67
C PHE A 53 -17.87 2.37 -5.61
N ALA A 54 -17.34 2.15 -4.41
CA ALA A 54 -16.00 1.59 -4.21
C ALA A 54 -15.89 0.12 -4.67
N LYS A 55 -17.00 -0.61 -4.76
CA LYS A 55 -17.01 -2.01 -5.20
C LYS A 55 -17.00 -2.10 -6.72
N THR A 56 -15.90 -2.58 -7.29
CA THR A 56 -15.66 -2.71 -8.73
C THR A 56 -15.91 -4.13 -9.25
N ASN A 57 -15.69 -5.14 -8.39
CA ASN A 57 -15.64 -6.57 -8.76
C ASN A 57 -14.65 -6.91 -9.88
N THR A 58 -13.61 -6.10 -10.08
CA THR A 58 -12.58 -6.34 -11.11
C THR A 58 -11.56 -7.41 -10.69
N ILE A 59 -11.26 -7.50 -9.39
CA ILE A 59 -10.33 -8.47 -8.81
C ILE A 59 -11.10 -9.41 -7.88
N GLU A 60 -11.03 -10.72 -8.13
CA GLU A 60 -11.79 -11.74 -7.39
C GLU A 60 -11.48 -11.72 -5.89
N VAL A 61 -10.19 -11.66 -5.55
CA VAL A 61 -9.71 -11.67 -4.15
C VAL A 61 -9.93 -10.34 -3.42
N ASN A 62 -10.18 -9.25 -4.15
CA ASN A 62 -10.48 -7.94 -3.60
C ASN A 62 -11.46 -7.16 -4.49
N PRO A 63 -12.77 -7.34 -4.32
CA PRO A 63 -13.79 -6.70 -5.17
C PRO A 63 -13.88 -5.18 -4.99
N TYR A 64 -13.10 -4.59 -4.08
CA TYR A 64 -13.03 -3.14 -3.85
C TYR A 64 -11.80 -2.52 -4.53
N TYR A 65 -10.92 -3.29 -5.16
CA TYR A 65 -9.72 -2.76 -5.81
C TYR A 65 -10.03 -2.13 -7.18
N PRO A 66 -9.40 -0.99 -7.56
CA PRO A 66 -8.47 -0.18 -6.75
C PRO A 66 -9.18 0.84 -5.85
N ARG A 67 -10.46 1.13 -6.11
CA ARG A 67 -11.19 2.28 -5.54
C ARG A 67 -11.22 2.32 -4.01
N GLY A 68 -11.23 1.18 -3.33
CA GLY A 68 -11.14 1.10 -1.87
C GLY A 68 -9.79 1.56 -1.32
N SER A 69 -8.70 1.20 -1.99
CA SER A 69 -7.34 1.67 -1.65
C SER A 69 -7.20 3.16 -1.95
N ASP A 70 -7.69 3.60 -3.12
CA ASP A 70 -7.67 5.01 -3.50
C ASP A 70 -8.54 5.86 -2.54
N LEU A 71 -9.68 5.33 -2.05
CA LEU A 71 -10.49 5.96 -1.01
C LEU A 71 -9.73 6.10 0.31
N SER A 72 -8.98 5.07 0.74
CA SER A 72 -8.09 5.16 1.91
C SER A 72 -7.12 6.33 1.75
N ALA A 73 -6.50 6.46 0.56
CA ALA A 73 -5.55 7.53 0.26
C ALA A 73 -6.23 8.91 0.25
N ALA A 74 -7.41 9.05 -0.35
CA ALA A 74 -8.15 10.32 -0.42
C ALA A 74 -8.42 10.94 0.96
N CYS A 75 -8.51 10.13 2.02
CA CYS A 75 -8.68 10.60 3.41
C CYS A 75 -7.50 11.47 3.91
N PHE A 76 -6.35 11.44 3.24
CA PHE A 76 -5.16 12.24 3.54
C PHE A 76 -5.06 13.53 2.70
N PHE A 77 -5.92 13.68 1.70
CA PHE A 77 -5.93 14.81 0.76
C PHE A 77 -7.22 15.63 0.84
N LEU A 78 -8.07 15.40 1.84
CA LEU A 78 -9.35 16.13 1.96
C LEU A 78 -9.11 17.64 1.93
N GLU A 79 -8.14 18.17 2.67
CA GLU A 79 -7.87 19.61 2.71
C GLU A 79 -6.96 20.14 1.60
N ASN A 80 -6.57 19.30 0.64
CA ASN A 80 -5.68 19.65 -0.47
C ASN A 80 -6.45 19.95 -1.75
N ASP A 81 -5.74 20.52 -2.72
CA ASP A 81 -6.27 20.58 -4.07
C ASP A 81 -6.41 19.16 -4.61
N ILE A 82 -7.51 18.88 -5.33
CA ILE A 82 -7.76 17.56 -5.88
C ILE A 82 -6.63 17.11 -6.82
N ASN A 83 -5.95 18.04 -7.49
CA ASN A 83 -4.83 17.71 -8.37
C ASN A 83 -3.66 17.10 -7.62
N GLU A 84 -3.39 17.49 -6.36
CA GLU A 84 -2.35 16.86 -5.55
C GLU A 84 -2.65 15.37 -5.29
N TYR A 85 -3.93 15.05 -5.03
CA TYR A 85 -4.38 13.67 -4.90
C TYR A 85 -4.30 12.91 -6.24
N MET A 86 -4.69 13.56 -7.35
CA MET A 86 -4.58 12.93 -8.67
C MET A 86 -3.13 12.66 -9.07
N ASP A 87 -2.20 13.56 -8.74
CA ASP A 87 -0.77 13.37 -8.98
C ASP A 87 -0.23 12.20 -8.15
N PHE A 88 -0.68 12.06 -6.90
CA PHE A 88 -0.40 10.88 -6.08
C PHE A 88 -0.93 9.59 -6.72
N LEU A 89 -2.17 9.56 -7.22
CA LEU A 89 -2.70 8.37 -7.90
C LEU A 89 -1.91 8.00 -9.17
N ARG A 90 -1.47 9.00 -9.93
CA ARG A 90 -0.60 8.78 -11.10
C ARG A 90 0.77 8.26 -10.71
N PHE A 91 1.33 8.76 -9.62
CA PHE A 91 2.58 8.23 -9.04
C PHE A 91 2.44 6.74 -8.71
N CYS A 92 1.30 6.32 -8.15
CA CYS A 92 1.00 4.91 -7.87
C CYS A 92 0.57 4.09 -9.11
N ASN A 93 0.54 4.68 -10.31
CA ASN A 93 -0.04 4.09 -11.52
C ASN A 93 -1.48 3.55 -11.33
N SER A 94 -2.27 4.15 -10.43
CA SER A 94 -3.65 3.73 -10.17
C SER A 94 -4.52 4.02 -11.40
N SER A 95 -5.31 3.04 -11.85
CA SER A 95 -6.22 3.21 -13.00
C SER A 95 -7.32 4.24 -12.71
N SER A 96 -7.67 4.45 -11.44
CA SER A 96 -8.61 5.47 -10.99
C SER A 96 -8.17 6.89 -11.33
N ALA A 97 -6.88 7.13 -11.56
CA ALA A 97 -6.34 8.44 -11.93
C ALA A 97 -6.91 8.98 -13.26
N ASN A 98 -7.39 8.09 -14.13
CA ASN A 98 -7.94 8.42 -15.45
C ASN A 98 -9.44 8.09 -15.57
N ASP A 99 -10.08 7.67 -14.48
CA ASP A 99 -11.52 7.36 -14.45
C ASP A 99 -12.33 8.63 -14.08
N GLU A 100 -13.03 9.21 -15.05
CA GLU A 100 -13.84 10.41 -14.84
C GLU A 100 -14.95 10.22 -13.80
N GLU A 101 -15.55 9.03 -13.72
CA GLU A 101 -16.62 8.74 -12.75
C GLU A 101 -16.04 8.67 -11.35
N PHE A 102 -14.90 8.01 -11.19
CA PHE A 102 -14.15 8.00 -9.94
C PHE A 102 -13.78 9.42 -9.49
N ILE A 103 -13.26 10.25 -10.39
CA ILE A 103 -12.88 11.63 -10.06
C ILE A 103 -14.10 12.44 -9.60
N LYS A 104 -15.26 12.29 -10.26
CA LYS A 104 -16.51 12.94 -9.85
C LYS A 104 -16.99 12.43 -8.49
N TRP A 105 -16.86 11.14 -8.23
CA TRP A 105 -17.20 10.51 -6.96
C TRP A 105 -16.33 11.06 -5.82
N ILE A 106 -15.01 10.94 -5.93
CA ILE A 106 -14.08 11.26 -4.85
C ILE A 106 -14.03 12.76 -4.51
N LYS A 107 -14.30 13.64 -5.47
CA LYS A 107 -14.45 15.09 -5.23
C LYS A 107 -15.54 15.42 -4.20
N ASN A 108 -16.55 14.56 -4.08
CA ASN A 108 -17.66 14.76 -3.16
C ASN A 108 -17.44 14.12 -1.78
N LEU A 109 -16.29 13.46 -1.54
CA LEU A 109 -16.02 12.63 -0.36
C LEU A 109 -16.23 13.35 0.98
N LYS A 110 -15.93 14.65 1.08
CA LYS A 110 -16.10 15.42 2.32
C LYS A 110 -17.53 15.38 2.86
N LYS A 111 -18.55 15.42 1.98
CA LYS A 111 -19.96 15.48 2.38
C LYS A 111 -20.40 14.20 3.13
N PRO A 112 -20.28 12.99 2.56
CA PRO A 112 -20.67 11.77 3.26
C PRO A 112 -19.78 11.49 4.49
N LEU A 113 -18.49 11.83 4.47
CA LEU A 113 -17.65 11.70 5.67
C LEU A 113 -18.16 12.55 6.83
N LYS A 114 -18.47 13.84 6.58
CA LYS A 114 -19.05 14.71 7.61
C LYS A 114 -20.39 14.19 8.13
N ALA A 115 -21.22 13.62 7.27
CA ALA A 115 -22.49 13.04 7.67
C ALA A 115 -22.30 11.83 8.62
N ILE A 116 -21.33 10.96 8.33
CA ILE A 116 -20.95 9.85 9.22
C ILE A 116 -20.37 10.38 10.53
N GLU A 117 -19.45 11.34 10.48
CA GLU A 117 -18.78 11.89 11.67
C GLU A 117 -19.74 12.64 12.62
N ASN A 118 -20.80 13.23 12.08
CA ASN A 118 -21.84 13.92 12.86
C ASN A 118 -22.91 12.96 13.38
N HIS A 119 -22.87 11.68 13.03
CA HIS A 119 -23.82 10.70 13.54
C HIS A 119 -23.64 10.52 15.06
N ALA A 120 -24.74 10.45 15.81
CA ALA A 120 -24.72 10.45 17.27
C ALA A 120 -23.85 9.33 17.88
N GLU A 121 -23.80 8.17 17.22
CA GLU A 121 -23.00 7.03 17.69
C GLU A 121 -21.51 7.11 17.31
N PHE A 122 -21.13 7.96 16.35
CA PHE A 122 -19.79 7.97 15.77
C PHE A 122 -18.69 8.18 16.82
N GLY A 123 -18.87 9.15 17.73
CA GLY A 123 -17.91 9.43 18.78
C GLY A 123 -17.63 8.21 19.67
N SER A 124 -18.67 7.44 20.01
CA SER A 124 -18.53 6.22 20.84
C SER A 124 -17.85 5.06 20.11
N LEU A 125 -17.95 5.02 18.78
CA LEU A 125 -17.31 4.01 17.95
C LEU A 125 -15.86 4.33 17.72
N PHE A 126 -15.57 5.61 17.41
CA PHE A 126 -14.21 6.08 17.23
C PHE A 126 -13.40 5.95 18.53
N ALA A 127 -13.97 6.31 19.69
CA ALA A 127 -13.30 6.12 20.98
C ALA A 127 -12.98 4.64 21.27
N ALA A 128 -13.90 3.72 20.94
CA ALA A 128 -13.65 2.28 21.09
C ALA A 128 -12.55 1.80 20.12
N TYR A 129 -12.55 2.29 18.89
CA TYR A 129 -11.51 2.02 17.90
C TYR A 129 -10.13 2.52 18.34
N GLU A 130 -10.06 3.75 18.85
CA GLU A 130 -8.83 4.34 19.40
C GLU A 130 -8.29 3.53 20.58
N GLN A 131 -9.16 3.06 21.48
CA GLN A 131 -8.75 2.22 22.59
C GLN A 131 -8.13 0.90 22.12
N ILE A 132 -8.75 0.21 21.15
CA ILE A 132 -8.24 -1.03 20.57
C ILE A 132 -6.85 -0.78 19.95
N ILE A 133 -6.73 0.29 19.17
CA ILE A 133 -5.47 0.66 18.51
C ILE A 133 -4.36 0.97 19.53
N ASN A 134 -4.64 1.82 20.51
CA ASN A 134 -3.63 2.22 21.49
C ASN A 134 -3.12 1.02 22.30
N ASN A 135 -3.99 0.05 22.60
CA ASN A 135 -3.60 -1.18 23.28
C ASN A 135 -2.73 -2.08 22.39
N ARG A 136 -3.09 -2.27 21.12
CA ARG A 136 -2.39 -3.18 20.19
C ARG A 136 -1.04 -2.65 19.73
N PHE A 137 -0.95 -1.34 19.55
CA PHE A 137 0.22 -0.68 18.96
C PHE A 137 1.02 0.12 19.99
N ALA A 138 0.94 -0.22 21.27
CA ALA A 138 1.67 0.45 22.35
C ALA A 138 3.20 0.54 22.09
N ASP A 139 3.76 -0.41 21.33
CA ASP A 139 5.18 -0.48 21.02
C ASP A 139 5.56 0.03 19.61
N ILE A 140 4.61 0.58 18.84
CA ILE A 140 4.85 0.94 17.43
C ILE A 140 6.02 1.92 17.24
N ASN A 141 6.19 2.88 18.17
CA ASN A 141 7.29 3.83 18.11
C ASN A 141 8.66 3.16 18.23
N ARG A 142 8.77 2.04 18.97
CA ARG A 142 10.00 1.24 19.02
C ARG A 142 10.22 0.53 17.69
N GLN A 143 9.18 -0.10 17.14
CA GLN A 143 9.26 -0.82 15.87
C GLN A 143 9.64 0.11 14.71
N LEU A 144 9.02 1.29 14.61
CA LEU A 144 9.34 2.29 13.59
C LEU A 144 10.75 2.86 13.74
N ARG A 145 11.24 3.08 14.96
CA ARG A 145 12.63 3.49 15.17
C ARG A 145 13.62 2.41 14.73
N ASN A 146 13.35 1.15 15.06
CA ASN A 146 14.18 0.03 14.60
C ASN A 146 14.19 -0.07 13.08
N PHE A 147 13.02 0.07 12.45
CA PHE A 147 12.89 0.09 11.00
C PHE A 147 13.65 1.25 10.35
N LYS A 148 13.45 2.49 10.83
CA LYS A 148 14.19 3.68 10.37
C LYS A 148 15.71 3.47 10.49
N ASN A 149 16.16 2.85 11.58
CA ASN A 149 17.57 2.53 11.77
C ASN A 149 18.11 1.48 10.79
N LYS A 150 17.28 0.57 10.27
CA LYS A 150 17.68 -0.37 9.22
C LYS A 150 17.70 0.31 7.84
N ILE A 151 16.74 1.17 7.56
CA ILE A 151 16.60 1.86 6.27
C ILE A 151 17.58 3.01 6.10
N LYS A 152 18.03 3.68 7.16
CA LYS A 152 18.97 4.82 7.06
C LYS A 152 20.29 4.47 6.35
N ASP A 153 20.67 3.18 6.36
CA ASP A 153 21.88 2.69 5.71
C ASP A 153 21.66 2.57 4.18
N PHE A 154 20.41 2.66 3.71
CA PHE A 154 19.98 2.63 2.31
C PHE A 154 19.60 4.03 1.80
N TYR A 155 20.60 4.73 1.27
CA TYR A 155 20.48 5.99 0.50
C TYR A 155 19.88 7.20 1.25
N GLY A 156 20.30 8.40 0.88
CA GLY A 156 20.05 9.66 1.62
C GLY A 156 18.68 10.31 1.42
N PHE A 157 17.61 9.54 1.15
CA PHE A 157 16.27 10.11 1.02
C PHE A 157 15.59 10.17 2.40
N ASP A 158 15.56 11.37 2.99
CA ASP A 158 15.03 11.60 4.34
C ASP A 158 13.49 11.51 4.35
N VAL A 159 12.94 10.29 4.37
CA VAL A 159 11.48 10.08 4.43
C VAL A 159 11.03 9.93 5.88
N GLN A 160 10.00 10.69 6.26
CA GLN A 160 9.31 10.45 7.51
C GLN A 160 8.35 9.26 7.36
N PHE A 161 8.48 8.26 8.23
CA PHE A 161 7.53 7.12 8.28
C PHE A 161 6.48 7.35 9.35
N VAL A 162 5.20 7.17 8.98
CA VAL A 162 4.06 7.22 9.89
C VAL A 162 3.22 5.96 9.71
N PHE A 163 3.01 5.20 10.79
CA PHE A 163 2.07 4.08 10.76
C PHE A 163 0.64 4.56 11.03
N VAL A 164 -0.30 4.14 10.19
CA VAL A 164 -1.72 4.46 10.27
C VAL A 164 -2.52 3.16 10.37
N PRO A 165 -2.79 2.66 11.58
CA PRO A 165 -3.53 1.41 11.74
C PRO A 165 -4.93 1.52 11.15
N ASN A 166 -5.27 0.54 10.31
CA ASN A 166 -6.61 0.34 9.79
C ASN A 166 -7.11 -1.08 10.07
N LEU A 167 -7.65 -1.28 11.27
CA LEU A 167 -8.12 -2.61 11.69
C LEU A 167 -9.42 -3.05 10.99
N LEU A 168 -10.10 -2.12 10.32
CA LEU A 168 -11.31 -2.41 9.54
C LEU A 168 -11.02 -2.85 8.10
N GLN A 169 -9.79 -2.63 7.62
CA GLN A 169 -9.29 -3.16 6.36
C GLN A 169 -9.03 -4.67 6.43
N SER A 170 -9.02 -5.32 5.26
CA SER A 170 -8.45 -6.66 5.11
C SER A 170 -7.07 -6.76 5.73
N LYS A 171 -6.83 -7.81 6.53
CA LYS A 171 -5.52 -8.10 7.12
C LYS A 171 -4.42 -8.39 6.11
N TYR A 172 -4.79 -8.68 4.86
CA TYR A 172 -3.87 -8.99 3.78
C TYR A 172 -3.50 -7.76 2.94
N LEU A 173 -4.12 -6.60 3.21
CA LEU A 173 -3.84 -5.37 2.47
C LEU A 173 -2.94 -4.45 3.28
N THR A 174 -2.07 -3.77 2.54
CA THR A 174 -1.34 -2.59 2.99
C THR A 174 -1.53 -1.54 1.92
N ASP A 175 -2.15 -0.41 2.28
CA ASP A 175 -2.18 0.78 1.43
C ASP A 175 -1.08 1.74 1.91
N PHE A 176 -0.76 2.73 1.09
CA PHE A 176 0.16 3.79 1.48
C PHE A 176 -0.27 5.15 0.94
N VAL A 177 0.28 6.21 1.54
CA VAL A 177 0.22 7.57 1.00
C VAL A 177 1.61 8.17 1.13
N PHE A 178 2.13 8.74 0.04
CA PHE A 178 3.33 9.55 0.08
C PHE A 178 2.98 11.02 -0.15
N LYS A 179 3.24 11.86 0.87
CA LYS A 179 2.88 13.28 0.84
C LYS A 179 3.79 14.08 1.76
N ASN A 180 4.26 15.24 1.30
CA ASN A 180 5.13 16.13 2.08
C ASN A 180 6.33 15.40 2.69
N ASN A 181 6.98 14.55 1.88
CA ASN A 181 8.12 13.73 2.29
C ASN A 181 7.81 12.76 3.46
N THR A 182 6.54 12.44 3.66
CA THR A 182 6.05 11.49 4.65
C THR A 182 5.38 10.31 3.96
N LEU A 183 5.85 9.11 4.27
CA LEU A 183 5.22 7.84 3.88
C LEU A 183 4.32 7.36 5.01
N TYR A 184 3.01 7.45 4.78
CA TYR A 184 1.97 6.90 5.64
C TYR A 184 1.71 5.45 5.22
N ILE A 185 1.86 4.51 6.15
CA ILE A 185 1.65 3.08 5.91
C ILE A 185 0.33 2.69 6.57
N ILE A 186 -0.64 2.28 5.76
CA ILE A 186 -2.01 2.01 6.19
C ILE A 186 -2.23 0.50 6.14
N SER A 187 -2.35 -0.14 7.30
CA SER A 187 -2.60 -1.59 7.33
C SER A 187 -3.15 -2.04 8.69
N ASN A 188 -3.59 -3.29 8.75
CA ASN A 188 -4.04 -3.91 10.00
C ASN A 188 -2.87 -4.14 10.97
N SER A 189 -1.65 -4.38 10.48
CA SER A 189 -0.45 -4.58 11.30
C SER A 189 0.77 -3.95 10.64
N PHE A 190 1.73 -3.48 11.45
CA PHE A 190 2.96 -2.92 10.92
C PHE A 190 3.87 -4.02 10.37
N SER A 191 4.19 -3.93 9.07
CA SER A 191 5.14 -4.82 8.40
C SER A 191 6.34 -4.00 7.93
N GLN A 192 7.53 -4.31 8.47
CA GLN A 192 8.78 -3.67 8.03
C GLN A 192 9.05 -3.92 6.55
N THR A 193 8.72 -5.12 6.06
CA THR A 193 8.91 -5.49 4.65
C THR A 193 7.97 -4.71 3.73
N ALA A 194 6.71 -4.52 4.11
CA ALA A 194 5.78 -3.70 3.32
C ALA A 194 6.20 -2.22 3.36
N ALA A 195 6.60 -1.71 4.53
CA ALA A 195 7.13 -0.36 4.67
C ALA A 195 8.38 -0.11 3.80
N ALA A 196 9.29 -1.08 3.75
CA ALA A 196 10.48 -1.04 2.89
C ALA A 196 10.11 -1.07 1.40
N HIS A 197 9.14 -1.90 1.03
CA HIS A 197 8.66 -2.03 -0.35
C HIS A 197 8.20 -0.68 -0.90
N GLU A 198 7.33 0.01 -0.15
CA GLU A 198 6.83 1.33 -0.56
C GLU A 198 7.91 2.42 -0.51
N TYR A 199 8.83 2.34 0.45
CA TYR A 199 9.99 3.24 0.47
C TYR A 199 10.83 3.10 -0.80
N PHE A 200 11.09 1.87 -1.26
CA PHE A 200 11.90 1.67 -2.46
C PHE A 200 11.17 2.08 -3.74
N HIS A 201 9.84 2.03 -3.82
CA HIS A 201 9.10 2.68 -4.91
C HIS A 201 9.37 4.20 -4.96
N ILE A 202 9.46 4.87 -3.81
CA ILE A 202 9.81 6.30 -3.75
C ILE A 202 11.25 6.52 -4.23
N VAL A 203 12.20 5.68 -3.79
CA VAL A 203 13.62 5.78 -4.17
C VAL A 203 13.82 5.53 -5.67
N LEU A 204 13.07 4.60 -6.26
CA LEU A 204 13.10 4.28 -7.69
C LEU A 204 12.25 5.21 -8.54
N ASN A 205 11.51 6.14 -7.92
CA ASN A 205 10.69 7.09 -8.66
C ASN A 205 11.54 7.89 -9.66
N GLY A 206 11.07 8.00 -10.90
CA GLY A 206 11.79 8.67 -11.98
C GLY A 206 12.90 7.83 -12.63
N LYS A 207 13.15 6.59 -12.18
CA LYS A 207 14.14 5.67 -12.79
C LYS A 207 13.59 4.83 -13.93
N LYS A 208 12.33 5.03 -14.35
CA LYS A 208 11.69 4.31 -15.47
C LYS A 208 12.52 4.34 -16.78
N ASN A 209 13.21 5.45 -17.07
CA ASN A 209 14.08 5.53 -18.26
C ASN A 209 15.31 4.61 -18.15
N LEU A 210 15.88 4.44 -16.95
CA LEU A 210 16.97 3.52 -16.70
C LEU A 210 16.48 2.07 -16.81
N LEU A 211 15.37 1.75 -16.15
CA LEU A 211 14.71 0.43 -16.24
C LEU A 211 14.35 0.07 -17.69
N GLY A 212 13.84 1.02 -18.46
CA GLY A 212 13.55 0.83 -19.89
C GLY A 212 14.79 0.61 -20.76
N LYS A 213 15.96 1.10 -20.36
CA LYS A 213 17.24 0.76 -21.03
C LYS A 213 17.70 -0.65 -20.66
N LEU A 214 17.59 -1.02 -19.38
CA LEU A 214 17.95 -2.35 -18.89
C LEU A 214 17.07 -3.43 -19.51
N MET A 215 15.77 -3.18 -19.64
CA MET A 215 14.82 -4.05 -20.34
C MET A 215 15.21 -4.39 -21.79
N LYS A 216 16.07 -3.60 -22.43
CA LYS A 216 16.58 -3.90 -23.79
C LYS A 216 17.82 -4.79 -23.78
N GLN A 217 18.41 -5.01 -22.61
CA GLN A 217 19.68 -5.71 -22.42
C GLN A 217 19.51 -7.04 -21.68
N ILE A 218 18.38 -7.23 -20.99
CA ILE A 218 18.07 -8.43 -20.23
C ILE A 218 17.00 -9.27 -20.92
N ASP A 219 17.01 -10.57 -20.61
CA ASP A 219 15.86 -11.44 -20.85
C ASP A 219 14.94 -11.38 -19.63
N ILE A 220 13.72 -10.86 -19.81
CA ILE A 220 12.75 -10.69 -18.71
C ILE A 220 12.33 -12.03 -18.11
N ASP A 221 12.37 -13.11 -18.89
CA ASP A 221 11.97 -14.44 -18.46
C ASP A 221 12.97 -15.05 -17.45
N ASN A 222 14.13 -14.41 -17.23
CA ASN A 222 15.04 -14.74 -16.14
C ASN A 222 14.64 -14.11 -14.79
N PHE A 223 13.73 -13.14 -14.80
CA PHE A 223 13.36 -12.35 -13.62
C PHE A 223 11.92 -12.58 -13.19
N VAL A 224 11.02 -12.82 -14.13
CA VAL A 224 9.59 -13.01 -13.86
C VAL A 224 9.00 -14.16 -14.67
N ASP A 225 8.08 -14.90 -14.05
CA ASP A 225 7.14 -15.79 -14.72
C ASP A 225 5.93 -14.96 -15.18
N THR A 226 5.89 -14.60 -16.46
CA THR A 226 4.86 -13.72 -17.03
C THR A 226 3.43 -14.24 -16.82
N ASP A 227 3.22 -15.56 -16.94
CA ASP A 227 1.90 -16.16 -16.77
C ASP A 227 1.43 -16.05 -15.30
N ALA A 228 2.33 -16.33 -14.35
CA ALA A 228 2.05 -16.14 -12.93
C ALA A 228 1.78 -14.67 -12.59
N MET A 229 2.56 -13.74 -13.16
CA MET A 229 2.39 -12.30 -12.91
C MET A 229 1.03 -11.77 -13.37
N ILE A 230 0.58 -12.18 -14.55
CA ILE A 230 -0.74 -11.79 -15.07
C ILE A 230 -1.84 -12.42 -14.22
N ARG A 231 -1.73 -13.71 -13.89
CA ARG A 231 -2.72 -14.43 -13.08
C ARG A 231 -2.91 -13.80 -11.69
N PHE A 232 -1.83 -13.35 -11.05
CA PHE A 232 -1.88 -12.76 -9.72
C PHE A 232 -2.06 -11.23 -9.72
N GLY A 233 -2.09 -10.59 -10.91
CA GLY A 233 -2.34 -9.17 -11.05
C GLY A 233 -1.11 -8.27 -10.81
N TYR A 234 0.09 -8.82 -10.79
CA TYR A 234 1.35 -8.06 -10.74
C TYR A 234 1.73 -7.48 -12.11
N MET A 235 1.22 -8.07 -13.21
CA MET A 235 1.25 -7.49 -14.55
C MET A 235 -0.17 -7.38 -15.09
N GLN A 236 -0.50 -6.24 -15.71
CA GLN A 236 -1.81 -6.05 -16.34
C GLN A 236 -1.91 -6.75 -17.70
N ASP A 237 -0.80 -6.76 -18.44
CA ASP A 237 -0.66 -7.32 -19.78
C ASP A 237 0.82 -7.54 -20.11
N GLU A 238 1.11 -7.94 -21.35
CA GLU A 238 2.48 -8.10 -21.85
C GLU A 238 3.10 -6.81 -22.42
N SER A 239 2.49 -5.64 -22.18
CA SER A 239 3.04 -4.38 -22.69
C SER A 239 4.41 -4.07 -22.09
N VAL A 240 5.19 -3.26 -22.81
CA VAL A 240 6.52 -2.82 -22.35
C VAL A 240 6.44 -2.13 -20.99
N ASN A 241 5.37 -1.36 -20.72
CA ASN A 241 5.19 -0.70 -19.43
C ASN A 241 4.90 -1.69 -18.31
N SER A 242 4.04 -2.70 -18.54
CA SER A 242 3.80 -3.77 -17.56
C SER A 242 5.09 -4.53 -17.23
N LYS A 243 5.91 -4.81 -18.23
CA LYS A 243 7.21 -5.47 -18.08
C LYS A 243 8.22 -4.61 -17.29
N ILE A 244 8.29 -3.30 -17.56
CA ILE A 244 9.13 -2.36 -16.80
C ILE A 244 8.71 -2.33 -15.32
N ASN A 245 7.41 -2.24 -15.04
CA ASN A 245 6.90 -2.23 -13.67
C ASN A 245 7.21 -3.57 -12.95
N ALA A 246 7.10 -4.71 -13.64
CA ALA A 246 7.42 -6.01 -13.05
C ALA A 246 8.91 -6.15 -12.67
N ILE A 247 9.82 -5.59 -13.48
CA ILE A 247 11.25 -5.52 -13.14
C ILE A 247 11.50 -4.57 -11.98
N GLU A 248 10.83 -3.41 -11.94
CA GLU A 248 10.88 -2.49 -10.80
C GLU A 248 10.51 -3.22 -9.50
N ASP A 249 9.37 -3.92 -9.50
CA ASP A 249 8.91 -4.73 -8.37
C ASP A 249 9.91 -5.83 -7.99
N CYS A 250 10.51 -6.50 -8.98
CA CYS A 250 11.51 -7.55 -8.74
C CYS A 250 12.75 -6.99 -8.02
N ILE A 251 13.24 -5.83 -8.45
CA ILE A 251 14.35 -5.10 -7.82
C ILE A 251 13.98 -4.70 -6.38
N ILE A 252 12.81 -4.09 -6.19
CA ILE A 252 12.32 -3.67 -4.87
C ILE A 252 12.21 -4.86 -3.93
N ARG A 253 11.63 -5.97 -4.39
CA ARG A 253 11.52 -7.22 -3.62
C ARG A 253 12.91 -7.75 -3.26
N ALA A 254 13.87 -7.69 -4.15
CA ALA A 254 15.24 -8.09 -3.83
C ALA A 254 15.87 -7.18 -2.75
N MET A 255 15.68 -5.86 -2.81
CA MET A 255 16.13 -4.94 -1.77
C MET A 255 15.45 -5.25 -0.42
N CYS A 256 14.16 -5.56 -0.41
CA CYS A 256 13.44 -6.02 0.78
C CYS A 256 13.97 -7.37 1.30
N GLY A 257 14.40 -8.28 0.42
CA GLY A 257 14.96 -9.58 0.77
C GLY A 257 16.28 -9.51 1.56
N VAL A 258 17.01 -8.40 1.44
CA VAL A 258 18.21 -8.13 2.25
C VAL A 258 17.87 -7.56 3.63
N LEU A 259 16.70 -6.96 3.78
CA LEU A 259 16.24 -6.34 5.03
C LEU A 259 15.46 -7.28 5.95
N THR A 260 14.93 -8.38 5.40
CA THR A 260 14.16 -9.37 6.16
C THR A 260 15.07 -10.28 6.98
N GLU A 261 14.55 -10.82 8.07
CA GLU A 261 15.27 -11.74 8.96
C GLU A 261 15.33 -13.17 8.39
N ASP A 262 14.28 -13.58 7.67
CA ASP A 262 14.19 -14.89 7.01
C ASP A 262 14.20 -14.69 5.48
N THR A 263 15.41 -14.51 4.93
CA THR A 263 15.61 -14.30 3.49
C THR A 263 15.17 -15.51 2.67
N GLU A 264 15.37 -16.73 3.15
CA GLU A 264 15.03 -17.96 2.41
C GLU A 264 13.52 -18.09 2.22
N ALA A 265 12.75 -17.97 3.30
CA ALA A 265 11.29 -18.02 3.23
C ALA A 265 10.73 -16.87 2.37
N TYR A 266 11.31 -15.68 2.49
CA TYR A 266 10.92 -14.53 1.68
C TYR A 266 11.17 -14.75 0.18
N CYS A 267 12.35 -15.25 -0.19
CA CYS A 267 12.68 -15.58 -1.58
C CYS A 267 11.74 -16.65 -2.14
N LYS A 268 11.47 -17.71 -1.37
CA LYS A 268 10.53 -18.76 -1.77
C LYS A 268 9.13 -18.23 -2.06
N MET A 269 8.58 -17.39 -1.17
CA MET A 269 7.26 -16.77 -1.37
C MET A 269 7.21 -15.92 -2.65
N ASN A 270 8.28 -15.19 -2.96
CA ASN A 270 8.34 -14.36 -4.16
C ASN A 270 8.39 -15.20 -5.45
N ILE A 271 9.14 -16.31 -5.46
CA ILE A 271 9.14 -17.27 -6.56
C ILE A 271 7.72 -17.80 -6.82
N GLU A 272 6.99 -18.17 -5.76
CA GLU A 272 5.61 -18.67 -5.87
C GLU A 272 4.64 -17.61 -6.45
N CYS A 273 4.96 -16.33 -6.29
CA CYS A 273 4.24 -15.20 -6.89
C CYS A 273 4.71 -14.84 -8.31
N GLY A 274 5.69 -15.57 -8.86
CA GLY A 274 6.26 -15.37 -10.18
C GLY A 274 7.55 -14.53 -10.21
N PHE A 275 8.03 -13.98 -9.09
CA PHE A 275 9.24 -13.14 -9.04
C PHE A 275 10.50 -14.01 -8.92
N ILE A 276 10.80 -14.78 -9.97
CA ILE A 276 11.84 -15.82 -9.96
C ILE A 276 13.27 -15.27 -9.86
N GLY A 277 13.50 -14.01 -10.25
CA GLY A 277 14.83 -13.37 -10.20
C GLY A 277 15.23 -12.85 -8.81
N VAL A 278 14.27 -12.72 -7.88
CA VAL A 278 14.50 -12.16 -6.54
C VAL A 278 15.66 -12.83 -5.79
N PRO A 279 15.77 -14.17 -5.71
CA PRO A 279 16.85 -14.82 -4.96
C PRO A 279 18.24 -14.45 -5.49
N ALA A 280 18.44 -14.49 -6.81
CA ALA A 280 19.72 -14.18 -7.42
C ALA A 280 20.09 -12.69 -7.23
N MET A 281 19.11 -11.78 -7.32
CA MET A 281 19.32 -10.37 -7.01
C MET A 281 19.69 -10.15 -5.54
N VAL A 282 19.01 -10.81 -4.60
CA VAL A 282 19.30 -10.70 -3.16
C VAL A 282 20.75 -11.07 -2.87
N GLU A 283 21.25 -12.18 -3.41
CA GLU A 283 22.64 -12.59 -3.19
C GLU A 283 23.63 -11.57 -3.75
N LYS A 284 23.39 -11.03 -4.95
CA LYS A 284 24.22 -9.94 -5.50
C LYS A 284 24.22 -8.68 -4.63
N ILE A 285 23.06 -8.29 -4.08
CA ILE A 285 22.99 -7.12 -3.18
C ILE A 285 23.83 -7.36 -1.94
N LYS A 286 23.79 -8.57 -1.34
CA LYS A 286 24.59 -8.91 -0.15
C LYS A 286 26.09 -8.90 -0.42
N GLU A 287 26.51 -9.23 -1.63
CA GLU A 287 27.91 -9.16 -2.07
C GLU A 287 28.37 -7.71 -2.33
N THR A 288 27.44 -6.78 -2.48
CA THR A 288 27.73 -5.37 -2.75
C THR A 288 27.70 -4.55 -1.46
N ASP A 289 28.71 -3.72 -1.19
CA ASP A 289 28.71 -2.83 -0.01
C ASP A 289 27.66 -1.72 -0.15
N LEU A 290 26.53 -1.89 0.55
CA LEU A 290 25.36 -0.99 0.49
C LEU A 290 25.59 0.37 1.14
N SER A 291 26.65 0.53 1.93
CA SER A 291 26.89 1.75 2.72
C SER A 291 27.25 2.99 1.89
N CYS A 292 27.50 2.83 0.57
CA CYS A 292 28.07 3.88 -0.27
C CYS A 292 27.45 4.01 -1.68
N LEU A 293 26.32 3.38 -1.99
CA LEU A 293 25.94 3.15 -3.40
C LEU A 293 24.91 4.10 -4.00
N ASP A 294 25.22 4.52 -5.22
CA ASP A 294 24.32 5.10 -6.20
C ASP A 294 23.29 4.04 -6.63
N ILE A 295 21.99 4.33 -6.43
CA ILE A 295 20.88 3.44 -6.80
C ILE A 295 20.97 2.98 -8.26
N ASP A 296 21.51 3.80 -9.16
CA ASP A 296 21.65 3.46 -10.58
C ASP A 296 22.67 2.32 -10.79
N LYS A 297 23.71 2.23 -9.94
CA LYS A 297 24.68 1.13 -9.94
C LYS A 297 24.07 -0.15 -9.39
N ILE A 298 23.26 -0.06 -8.34
CA ILE A 298 22.55 -1.23 -7.77
C ILE A 298 21.67 -1.86 -8.84
N ILE A 299 20.83 -1.05 -9.48
CA ILE A 299 19.93 -1.48 -10.56
C ILE A 299 20.73 -2.14 -11.69
N SER A 300 21.86 -1.54 -12.09
CA SER A 300 22.69 -2.06 -13.19
C SER A 300 23.37 -3.39 -12.83
N ASN A 301 23.93 -3.52 -11.62
CA ASN A 301 24.58 -4.75 -11.14
C ASN A 301 23.59 -5.93 -11.00
N MET A 302 22.36 -5.64 -10.57
CA MET A 302 21.28 -6.63 -10.48
C MET A 302 20.86 -7.18 -11.84
N ALA A 303 20.99 -6.40 -12.90
CA ALA A 303 20.61 -6.81 -14.26
C ALA A 303 21.61 -7.76 -14.92
N GLU A 304 22.84 -7.87 -14.41
CA GLU A 304 23.87 -8.78 -14.94
C GLU A 304 23.67 -10.26 -14.50
N ILE A 305 22.45 -10.66 -14.12
CA ILE A 305 22.19 -12.06 -13.73
C ILE A 305 22.19 -12.90 -15.00
N HIS A 306 23.22 -13.74 -15.14
CA HIS A 306 23.45 -14.65 -16.27
C HIS A 306 22.82 -16.01 -16.01
#